data_AF-A0A7C3TVI0-F1
#
_entry.id   AF-A0A7C3TVI0-F1
#
_cell.length_a   1.000
_cell.length_b   1.000
_cell.length_c   1.000
_cell.angle_alpha   90.00
_cell.angle_beta   90.00
_cell.angle_gamma   90.00
#
_symmetry.space_group_name_H-M   'P 1'
#
loop_
_entity.id
_entity.type
_entity.pdbx_description
1 polymer ?
#
loop_
_entity_poly.entity_id
_entity_poly.type
_entity_poly.pdbx_seq_one_letter_code
_entity_poly.pdbx_strand_id
1 'polypeptide(L)'
;AGAGERAYFLREKALSGLENLGIQLDIEKNRDAVTGYEESDISTDSSKVRILVIPTDEELVFVEDVVAILENRYDLHTNFRYSFQDENYVNLERQEMKEKEKNKN
;
A
#
# COMPACT_ATOMS: atom_id res chain seq x y z
N ALA A 1 -4.31 1.17 -9.65
CA ALA A 1 -5.13 0.79 -8.47
C ALA A 1 -6.03 -0.41 -8.79
N GLY A 2 -5.81 -1.52 -8.09
CA GLY A 2 -6.58 -2.76 -8.25
C GLY A 2 -7.81 -2.86 -7.35
N ALA A 3 -8.51 -4.01 -7.42
CA ALA A 3 -9.65 -4.31 -6.56
C ALA A 3 -9.28 -4.31 -5.07
N GLY A 4 -8.06 -4.74 -4.73
CA GLY A 4 -7.55 -4.73 -3.35
C GLY A 4 -7.47 -3.35 -2.71
N GLU A 5 -7.25 -2.29 -3.51
CA GLU A 5 -7.17 -0.91 -3.02
C GLU A 5 -8.56 -0.27 -2.93
N ARG A 6 -9.43 -0.51 -3.92
CA ARG A 6 -10.68 0.25 -4.07
C ARG A 6 -11.93 -0.45 -3.54
N ALA A 7 -11.95 -1.78 -3.51
CA ALA A 7 -13.14 -2.55 -3.15
C ALA A 7 -13.10 -2.93 -1.66
N TYR A 8 -13.45 -2.00 -0.77
CA TYR A 8 -13.52 -2.26 0.68
C TYR A 8 -14.41 -3.46 1.02
N PHE A 9 -15.54 -3.62 0.31
CA PHE A 9 -16.45 -4.76 0.49
C PHE A 9 -15.83 -6.10 0.11
N LEU A 10 -14.87 -6.11 -0.83
CA LEU A 10 -14.15 -7.33 -1.22
C LEU A 10 -13.19 -7.73 -0.11
N ARG A 11 -12.51 -6.77 0.53
CA ARG A 11 -11.66 -7.01 1.71
C ARG A 11 -12.48 -7.56 2.87
N GLU A 12 -13.64 -6.97 3.17
CA GLU A 12 -14.56 -7.47 4.21
C GLU A 12 -14.94 -8.92 3.98
N LYS A 13 -15.36 -9.25 2.75
CA LYS A 13 -15.73 -10.63 2.40
C LYS A 13 -14.55 -11.59 2.46
N ALA A 14 -13.37 -11.16 2.01
CA ALA A 14 -12.17 -11.99 2.02
C ALA A 14 -11.67 -12.30 3.44
N LEU A 15 -11.90 -11.39 4.39
CA LEU A 15 -11.43 -11.51 5.77
C LEU A 15 -12.48 -12.07 6.74
N SER A 16 -13.73 -12.23 6.29
CA SER A 16 -14.83 -12.79 7.07
C SER A 16 -14.53 -14.22 7.53
N GLY A 17 -14.67 -14.51 8.83
CA GLY A 17 -14.45 -15.84 9.38
C GLY A 17 -13.00 -16.15 9.75
N LEU A 18 -12.07 -15.20 9.58
CA LEU A 18 -10.65 -15.37 9.92
C LEU A 18 -10.30 -14.93 11.35
N GLU A 19 -11.29 -14.68 12.20
CA GLU A 19 -11.09 -14.20 13.58
C GLU A 19 -10.30 -15.20 14.43
N ASN A 20 -10.45 -16.50 14.15
CA ASN A 20 -9.68 -17.58 14.79
C ASN A 20 -8.17 -17.53 14.48
N LEU A 21 -7.77 -16.88 13.39
CA LEU A 21 -6.37 -16.60 13.06
C LEU A 21 -5.87 -15.31 13.69
N GLY A 22 -6.72 -14.62 14.47
CA GLY A 22 -6.40 -13.35 15.12
C GLY A 22 -6.53 -12.13 14.20
N ILE A 23 -7.18 -12.28 13.04
CA ILE A 23 -7.46 -11.20 12.09
C ILE A 23 -8.79 -10.55 12.48
N GLN A 24 -8.74 -9.29 12.92
CA GLN A 24 -9.92 -8.52 13.29
C GLN A 24 -9.92 -7.20 12.51
N LEU A 25 -10.81 -7.13 11.52
CA LEU A 25 -11.00 -5.99 10.63
C LEU A 25 -11.77 -4.86 11.33
N ASP A 26 -11.25 -3.63 11.23
CA ASP A 26 -12.01 -2.43 11.58
C ASP A 26 -12.80 -1.97 10.35
N ILE A 27 -14.12 -2.05 10.43
CA ILE A 27 -15.03 -1.79 9.30
C ILE A 27 -14.96 -0.33 8.84
N GLU A 28 -14.82 0.62 9.76
CA GLU A 28 -14.79 2.04 9.40
C GLU A 28 -13.44 2.40 8.80
N LYS A 29 -12.33 1.98 9.43
CA LYS A 29 -10.98 2.16 8.83
C LYS A 29 -10.89 1.51 7.44
N ASN A 30 -11.52 0.35 7.25
CA ASN A 30 -11.55 -0.34 5.97
C ASN A 30 -12.29 0.44 4.87
N ARG A 31 -13.40 1.11 5.21
CA ARG A 31 -14.15 1.95 4.28
C ARG A 31 -13.37 3.20 3.90
N ASP A 32 -12.71 3.82 4.88
CA ASP A 32 -11.94 5.04 4.70
C ASP A 32 -10.63 4.82 3.91
N ALA A 33 -10.10 3.60 3.93
CA ALA A 33 -8.87 3.22 3.22
C ALA A 33 -8.96 3.24 1.67
N VAL A 34 -10.05 3.75 1.08
CA VAL A 34 -10.23 3.87 -0.39
C VAL A 34 -9.67 5.21 -0.89
N THR A 35 -8.41 5.48 -0.58
CA THR A 35 -7.72 6.75 -0.92
C THR A 35 -6.95 6.66 -2.24
N GLY A 36 -6.22 5.54 -2.43
CA GLY A 36 -5.34 5.33 -3.58
C GLY A 36 -3.97 6.03 -3.48
N TYR A 37 -3.69 6.74 -2.39
CA TYR A 37 -2.43 7.45 -2.15
C TYR A 37 -1.86 7.25 -0.74
N GLU A 38 -2.66 6.77 0.20
CA GLU A 38 -2.25 6.59 1.60
C GLU A 38 -2.22 5.12 1.98
N GLU A 39 -1.13 4.71 2.62
CA GLU A 39 -1.05 3.41 3.28
C GLU A 39 -1.90 3.43 4.53
N SER A 40 -2.84 2.48 4.63
CA SER A 40 -3.85 2.48 5.68
C SER A 40 -3.80 1.21 6.50
N ASP A 41 -3.76 1.33 7.82
CA ASP A 41 -3.98 0.22 8.75
C ASP A 41 -5.47 0.08 9.02
N ILE A 42 -6.05 -1.05 8.59
CA ILE A 42 -7.47 -1.35 8.71
C ILE A 42 -7.76 -2.39 9.79
N SER A 43 -6.78 -2.67 10.66
CA SER A 43 -6.99 -3.57 11.80
C SER A 43 -7.61 -2.86 13.01
N THR A 44 -8.40 -3.61 13.79
CA THR A 44 -8.81 -3.16 15.12
C THR A 44 -7.61 -3.18 16.06
N ASP A 45 -7.66 -2.37 17.12
CA ASP A 45 -6.57 -2.30 18.12
C ASP A 45 -6.34 -3.63 18.86
N SER A 46 -7.34 -4.53 18.84
CA SER A 46 -7.26 -5.87 19.45
C SER A 46 -6.82 -6.97 18.48
N SER A 47 -6.65 -6.64 17.20
CA SER A 47 -6.22 -7.60 16.18
C SER A 47 -4.79 -8.07 16.49
N LYS A 48 -4.57 -9.40 16.47
CA LYS A 48 -3.22 -9.96 16.64
C LYS A 48 -2.40 -9.88 15.35
N VAL A 49 -3.09 -9.78 14.21
CA VAL A 49 -2.52 -9.65 12.88
C VAL A 49 -2.92 -8.28 12.32
N ARG A 50 -1.93 -7.48 11.91
CA ARG A 50 -2.22 -6.19 11.25
C ARG A 50 -2.70 -6.41 9.83
N ILE A 51 -3.59 -5.54 9.37
CA ILE A 51 -4.19 -5.62 8.04
C ILE A 51 -3.90 -4.27 7.37
N LEU A 52 -3.11 -4.28 6.30
CA LEU A 52 -2.65 -3.07 5.63
C LEU A 52 -3.21 -3.00 4.21
N VAL A 53 -3.64 -1.80 3.81
CA VAL A 53 -3.92 -1.45 2.42
C VAL A 53 -2.79 -0.55 1.96
N ILE A 54 -1.98 -1.05 1.03
CA ILE A 54 -0.80 -0.35 0.50
C ILE A 54 -1.06 -0.14 -0.99
N PRO A 55 -1.18 1.12 -1.47
CA PRO A 55 -1.23 1.39 -2.89
C PRO A 55 0.06 0.88 -3.54
N THR A 56 -0.05 0.17 -4.67
CA THR A 56 1.13 -0.25 -5.44
C THR A 56 1.66 0.90 -6.29
N ASP A 57 2.92 0.82 -6.68
CA ASP A 57 3.58 1.75 -7.62
C ASP A 57 4.47 0.92 -8.55
N GLU A 58 3.82 0.28 -9.54
CA GLU A 58 4.48 -0.63 -10.46
C GLU A 58 5.43 0.12 -11.39
N GLU A 59 5.03 1.34 -11.77
CA GLU A 59 5.80 2.25 -12.62
C GLU A 59 7.16 2.60 -11.98
N LEU A 60 7.22 2.89 -10.67
CA LEU A 60 8.48 3.13 -9.97
C LEU A 60 9.44 1.94 -10.08
N VAL A 61 8.95 0.72 -9.82
CA VAL A 61 9.75 -0.51 -9.90
C VAL A 61 10.28 -0.69 -11.33
N PHE A 62 9.43 -0.52 -12.34
CA PHE A 62 9.84 -0.66 -13.74
C PHE A 62 10.89 0.37 -14.16
N VAL A 63 10.74 1.63 -13.76
CA VAL A 63 11.70 2.68 -14.08
C VAL A 63 13.06 2.38 -13.43
N GLU A 64 13.07 2.00 -12.16
CA GLU A 64 14.31 1.66 -11.45
C GLU A 64 15.01 0.44 -12.06
N ASP A 65 14.26 -0.60 -12.40
CA ASP A 65 14.79 -1.78 -13.09
C ASP A 65 15.42 -1.39 -14.44
N VAL A 66 14.70 -0.64 -15.28
CA VAL A 66 15.19 -0.21 -16.61
C VAL A 66 16.46 0.63 -16.49
N VAL A 67 16.48 1.61 -15.58
CA VAL A 67 17.65 2.48 -15.37
C VAL A 67 18.84 1.66 -14.87
N ALA A 68 18.63 0.75 -13.91
CA ALA A 68 19.68 -0.12 -13.41
C ALA A 68 20.23 -1.07 -14.48
N ILE A 69 19.38 -1.60 -15.37
CA ILE A 69 19.79 -2.45 -16.49
C ILE A 69 20.65 -1.65 -17.48
N LEU A 70 20.20 -0.46 -17.88
CA LEU A 70 20.92 0.40 -18.81
C LEU A 70 22.30 0.83 -18.26
N GLU A 71 22.40 1.01 -16.95
CA GLU A 71 23.64 1.39 -16.27
C GLU A 71 24.51 0.18 -15.86
N ASN A 72 24.13 -1.06 -16.20
CA ASN A 72 24.79 -2.30 -15.79
C ASN A 72 24.96 -2.43 -14.26
N ARG A 73 24.00 -1.89 -13.49
CA ARG A 73 23.93 -1.96 -12.03
C ARG A 73 22.86 -2.93 -11.53
N TYR A 74 22.03 -3.46 -12.43
CA TYR A 74 20.96 -4.39 -12.06
C TYR A 74 21.53 -5.71 -11.52
N ASP A 75 20.91 -6.21 -10.46
CA ASP A 75 21.08 -7.57 -9.94
C ASP A 75 19.68 -8.20 -9.82
N LEU A 76 19.59 -9.50 -9.53
CA LEU A 76 18.33 -10.18 -9.25
C LEU A 76 17.47 -9.33 -8.30
N HIS A 77 16.17 -9.15 -8.61
CA HIS A 77 15.26 -8.27 -7.87
C HIS A 77 15.23 -8.48 -6.34
N THR A 78 15.65 -9.65 -5.83
CA THR A 78 15.78 -9.93 -4.39
C THR A 78 17.01 -9.31 -3.74
N ASN A 79 18.04 -9.00 -4.54
CA ASN A 79 19.30 -8.39 -4.11
C ASN A 79 19.38 -6.91 -4.51
N PHE A 80 18.63 -6.51 -5.53
CA PHE A 80 18.56 -5.12 -5.96
C PHE A 80 17.84 -4.26 -4.91
N ARG A 81 18.46 -3.14 -4.54
CA ARG A 81 17.90 -2.21 -3.57
C ARG A 81 17.13 -1.12 -4.29
N TYR A 82 15.80 -1.16 -4.14
CA TYR A 82 14.89 -0.15 -4.65
C TYR A 82 14.85 1.10 -3.77
N SER A 83 14.46 2.25 -4.34
CA SER A 83 14.40 3.52 -3.59
C SER A 83 13.42 3.47 -2.42
N PHE A 84 12.28 2.77 -2.58
CA PHE A 84 11.26 2.63 -1.54
C PHE A 84 11.68 1.78 -0.34
N GLN A 85 12.85 1.14 -0.39
CA GLN A 85 13.41 0.43 0.77
C GLN A 85 14.16 1.37 1.72
N ASP A 86 14.38 2.64 1.36
CA ASP A 86 14.96 3.62 2.28
C ASP A 86 13.94 4.05 3.34
N GLU A 87 14.37 4.12 4.61
CA GLU A 87 13.51 4.57 5.72
C GLU A 87 13.03 6.01 5.55
N ASN A 88 13.77 6.82 4.79
CA ASN A 88 13.44 8.21 4.48
C ASN A 88 12.74 8.36 3.13
N TYR A 89 12.34 7.26 2.49
CA TYR A 89 11.63 7.31 1.22
C TYR A 89 10.32 8.09 1.36
N VAL A 90 10.07 8.96 0.39
CA VAL A 90 8.84 9.73 0.29
C VAL A 90 8.36 9.67 -1.15
N ASN A 91 7.14 9.19 -1.36
CA ASN A 91 6.48 9.28 -2.66
C ASN A 91 5.84 10.67 -2.80
N LEU A 92 6.48 11.54 -3.59
CA LEU A 92 6.04 12.94 -3.77
C LEU A 92 4.66 13.02 -4.43
N GLU A 93 4.36 12.14 -5.38
CA GLU A 93 3.06 12.13 -6.06
C GLU A 93 1.92 11.83 -5.08
N ARG A 94 2.13 10.88 -4.16
CA ARG A 94 1.18 10.58 -3.09
C ARG A 94 0.99 11.75 -2.13
N GLN A 95 2.05 12.48 -1.78
CA GLN A 95 1.94 13.67 -0.94
C GLN A 95 1.10 14.76 -1.61
N GLU A 96 1.35 15.03 -2.89
CA GLU A 96 0.55 15.99 -3.65
C GLU A 96 -0.92 15.58 -3.74
N MET A 97 -1.21 14.29 -3.97
CA MET A 97 -2.58 13.78 -3.99
C MET A 97 -3.27 13.99 -2.63
N LYS A 98 -2.57 13.70 -1.53
CA LYS A 98 -3.07 13.91 -0.16
C LYS A 98 -3.36 15.38 0.12
N GLU A 99 -2.50 16.30 -0.32
CA GLU A 99 -2.72 17.74 -0.17
C GLU A 99 -3.90 18.25 -1.01
N LYS A 100 -4.02 17.79 -2.26
CA LYS A 100 -5.14 18.13 -3.15
C LYS A 100 -6.48 17.67 -2.56
N GLU A 101 -6.54 16.49 -1.95
CA GLU A 101 -7.76 16.00 -1.27
C GLU A 101 -8.09 16.80 -0.01
N LYS A 102 -7.08 17.14 0.81
CA LYS A 102 -7.30 18.02 1.98
C LYS A 102 -7.87 19.38 1.61
N ASN A 103 -7.45 19.95 0.49
CA ASN A 103 -7.91 21.26 0.03
C ASN A 103 -9.31 21.24 -0.62
N LYS A 104 -9.90 20.06 -0.85
CA LYS A 104 -11.27 19.92 -1.39
C LYS A 104 -12.34 19.84 -0.28
N ASN A 105 -11.94 19.49 0.94
CA ASN A 105 -12.81 19.37 2.11
C ASN A 105 -12.74 20.63 2.98
#